data_AF-B2W1C3-F1
#
_entry.id   AF-B2W1C3-F1
#
_cell.length_a   1.000
_cell.length_b   1.000
_cell.length_c   1.000
_cell.angle_alpha   90.00
_cell.angle_beta   90.00
_cell.angle_gamma   90.00
#
_symmetry.space_group_name_H-M   'P 1'
#
loop_
_entity.id
_entity.type
_entity.pdbx_description
1 polymer ?
#
loop_
_entity_poly.entity_id
_entity_poly.type
_entity_poly.pdbx_seq_one_letter_code
_entity_poly.pdbx_strand_id
1 'polypeptide(L)'
;MSVIHTEDVHTISTIAISKTQTDIEKTPSGPVLPPKANGSYKVDRRVVEVPKTYSWGELEDATETYFLITAFRDVCKQPADPLKLAAGLADMHQRSISPTGKFGFHFSTCHAKIAQAIDTWVESWCTLYGRHLEYVIELVKPILKWPEFDVVCDLTLKKVVPRLLLPLQADGRTLKPCLLHGNCWDGNIAVDAKTGEAFVFDTCSFYGHNEYDTGNWRAPRHRLSSKAYIRNYKRCFPLFCPDDLKAEMTKLSRSTVSTDAENNGWMTDQDYDDTVAGASESEEEEEELPL
;
A
#
# COMPACT_ATOMS: atom_id res chain seq x y z
N MET A 1 5.63 22.86 -18.29
CA MET A 1 4.89 22.02 -19.24
C MET A 1 5.89 21.10 -19.93
N SER A 2 5.92 19.81 -19.59
CA SER A 2 6.71 18.83 -20.32
C SER A 2 5.75 17.86 -21.01
N VAL A 3 5.67 17.96 -22.33
CA VAL A 3 4.93 17.01 -23.18
C VAL A 3 5.87 15.83 -23.44
N ILE A 4 5.44 14.62 -23.11
CA ILE A 4 6.14 13.37 -23.48
C ILE A 4 5.19 12.60 -24.37
N HIS A 5 5.63 12.33 -25.61
CA HIS A 5 4.87 11.60 -26.63
C HIS A 5 4.62 10.14 -26.23
N THR A 6 3.50 9.65 -26.75
CA THR A 6 2.69 8.56 -26.22
C THR A 6 2.21 7.71 -27.37
N GLU A 7 2.89 6.62 -27.70
CA GLU A 7 2.32 5.59 -28.57
C GLU A 7 2.36 4.25 -27.79
N ASP A 8 1.18 3.62 -27.73
CA ASP A 8 0.87 2.24 -27.29
C ASP A 8 0.45 1.87 -25.83
N VAL A 9 0.09 2.79 -24.91
CA VAL A 9 -0.57 2.40 -23.62
C VAL A 9 -1.64 3.38 -23.08
N HIS A 10 -2.07 4.38 -23.85
CA HIS A 10 -2.48 5.66 -23.24
C HIS A 10 -3.95 5.88 -22.88
N THR A 11 -4.88 5.04 -23.36
CA THR A 11 -6.31 5.22 -23.06
C THR A 11 -6.75 4.60 -21.72
N ILE A 12 -6.04 3.57 -21.25
CA ILE A 12 -6.47 2.80 -20.06
C ILE A 12 -6.03 3.49 -18.76
N SER A 13 -4.87 4.14 -18.73
CA SER A 13 -4.27 4.67 -17.49
C SER A 13 -5.05 5.81 -16.85
N THR A 14 -5.58 6.76 -17.63
CA THR A 14 -6.23 7.97 -17.08
C THR A 14 -7.68 7.71 -16.66
N ILE A 15 -8.42 6.89 -17.42
CA ILE A 15 -9.77 6.44 -17.04
C ILE A 15 -9.68 5.65 -15.73
N ALA A 16 -8.61 4.87 -15.58
CA ALA A 16 -8.41 4.06 -14.41
C ALA A 16 -8.16 4.85 -13.12
N ILE A 17 -7.29 5.88 -13.19
CA ILE A 17 -6.96 6.73 -12.03
C ILE A 17 -8.21 7.50 -11.54
N SER A 18 -9.04 8.02 -12.44
CA SER A 18 -10.22 8.83 -12.07
C SER A 18 -11.39 8.02 -11.50
N LYS A 19 -11.67 6.82 -12.05
CA LYS A 19 -12.68 5.91 -11.48
C LYS A 19 -12.23 5.33 -10.15
N THR A 20 -10.95 4.97 -10.05
CA THR A 20 -10.31 4.60 -8.79
C THR A 20 -10.52 5.68 -7.72
N GLN A 21 -10.24 6.93 -8.07
CA GLN A 21 -10.40 8.07 -7.17
C GLN A 21 -11.85 8.19 -6.68
N THR A 22 -12.79 8.02 -7.62
CA THR A 22 -14.23 8.01 -7.32
C THR A 22 -14.62 6.88 -6.36
N ASP A 23 -14.02 5.70 -6.48
CA ASP A 23 -14.30 4.56 -5.59
C ASP A 23 -13.75 4.80 -4.18
N ILE A 24 -12.61 5.47 -4.03
CA ILE A 24 -12.10 5.92 -2.73
C ILE A 24 -13.06 6.95 -2.11
N GLU A 25 -13.50 7.94 -2.89
CA GLU A 25 -14.50 8.95 -2.45
C GLU A 25 -15.84 8.33 -2.02
N LYS A 26 -16.23 7.20 -2.63
CA LYS A 26 -17.45 6.45 -2.30
C LYS A 26 -17.30 5.50 -1.11
N THR A 27 -16.09 5.33 -0.55
CA THR A 27 -15.90 4.48 0.63
C THR A 27 -16.75 5.01 1.79
N PRO A 28 -17.61 4.18 2.41
CA PRO A 28 -18.53 4.65 3.45
C PRO A 28 -17.82 5.42 4.56
N SER A 29 -18.21 6.67 4.80
CA SER A 29 -17.57 7.57 5.75
C SER A 29 -18.08 7.44 7.20
N GLY A 30 -19.02 6.53 7.46
CA GLY A 30 -19.54 6.24 8.81
C GLY A 30 -18.55 5.42 9.65
N PRO A 31 -18.33 5.77 10.94
CA PRO A 31 -17.34 5.09 11.78
C PRO A 31 -17.73 3.62 12.07
N VAL A 32 -16.77 2.71 11.97
CA VAL A 32 -16.85 1.42 12.67
C VAL A 32 -16.09 1.60 13.99
N LEU A 33 -16.80 1.54 15.10
CA LEU A 33 -16.20 1.69 16.43
C LEU A 33 -15.27 0.49 16.71
N PRO A 34 -14.05 0.70 17.22
CA PRO A 34 -13.26 -0.41 17.76
C PRO A 34 -14.01 -1.07 18.93
N PRO A 35 -13.67 -2.33 19.29
CA PRO A 35 -14.19 -2.97 20.51
C PRO A 35 -14.01 -2.04 21.71
N LYS A 36 -15.08 -1.82 22.49
CA LYS A 36 -15.12 -0.87 23.60
C LYS A 36 -13.96 -1.09 24.58
N ALA A 37 -13.01 -0.16 24.63
CA ALA A 37 -12.22 0.12 25.82
C ALA A 37 -12.82 1.38 26.48
N ASN A 38 -13.02 1.33 27.80
CA ASN A 38 -13.78 2.32 28.57
C ASN A 38 -13.30 3.76 28.36
N GLY A 39 -14.01 4.53 27.53
CA GLY A 39 -13.76 5.95 27.30
C GLY A 39 -14.64 6.48 26.16
N SER A 40 -15.23 7.65 26.33
CA SER A 40 -16.04 8.31 25.30
C SER A 40 -15.20 8.68 24.08
N TYR A 41 -15.49 8.13 22.91
CA TYR A 41 -14.82 8.53 21.66
C TYR A 41 -15.57 9.70 21.00
N LYS A 42 -14.85 10.79 20.72
CA LYS A 42 -15.26 11.75 19.69
C LYS A 42 -15.12 11.06 18.33
N VAL A 43 -16.18 11.09 17.52
CA VAL A 43 -16.18 10.56 16.14
C VAL A 43 -15.31 11.46 15.29
N ASP A 44 -14.17 10.94 14.87
CA ASP A 44 -13.20 11.62 14.03
C ASP A 44 -13.37 11.09 12.59
N ARG A 45 -13.52 11.97 11.60
CA ARG A 45 -13.80 11.63 10.20
C ARG A 45 -12.58 10.93 9.59
N ARG A 46 -12.59 9.59 9.52
CA ARG A 46 -11.34 8.86 9.21
C ARG A 46 -11.31 8.09 7.89
N VAL A 47 -11.70 8.62 6.73
CA VAL A 47 -11.14 8.06 5.47
C VAL A 47 -9.93 8.91 5.12
N VAL A 48 -8.84 8.32 4.64
CA VAL A 48 -7.76 9.12 4.04
C VAL A 48 -8.32 9.97 2.90
N GLU A 49 -8.09 11.28 2.95
CA GLU A 49 -8.68 12.17 1.94
C GLU A 49 -8.02 11.97 0.58
N VAL A 50 -8.79 12.21 -0.47
CA VAL A 50 -8.28 12.22 -1.84
C VAL A 50 -8.79 13.48 -2.58
N PRO A 51 -8.04 14.04 -3.55
CA PRO A 51 -8.52 15.19 -4.32
C PRO A 51 -9.83 14.90 -5.07
N LYS A 52 -10.90 15.66 -4.79
CA LYS A 52 -12.20 15.46 -5.43
C LYS A 52 -12.06 15.50 -6.96
N THR A 53 -12.59 14.51 -7.67
CA THR A 53 -12.63 14.56 -9.15
C THR A 53 -13.79 15.42 -9.64
N TYR A 54 -13.52 16.34 -10.57
CA TYR A 54 -14.53 17.20 -11.18
C TYR A 54 -14.93 16.74 -12.59
N SER A 55 -13.95 16.41 -13.44
CA SER A 55 -14.19 15.99 -14.81
C SER A 55 -12.97 15.25 -15.38
N TRP A 56 -13.19 14.45 -16.40
CA TRP A 56 -12.16 13.77 -17.17
C TRP A 56 -12.71 13.46 -18.57
N GLY A 57 -11.83 13.29 -19.55
CA GLY A 57 -12.24 13.00 -20.92
C GLY A 57 -11.11 13.06 -21.92
N GLU A 58 -11.46 12.84 -23.18
CA GLU A 58 -10.60 13.07 -24.35
C GLU A 58 -10.74 14.54 -24.78
N LEU A 59 -9.65 15.13 -25.28
CA LEU A 59 -9.68 16.47 -25.86
C LEU A 59 -10.11 16.39 -27.33
N GLU A 60 -11.14 17.16 -27.71
CA GLU A 60 -11.72 17.13 -29.06
C GLU A 60 -10.71 17.42 -30.18
N ASP A 61 -9.79 18.37 -29.95
CA ASP A 61 -8.86 18.88 -30.96
C ASP A 61 -7.45 18.26 -30.87
N ALA A 62 -7.25 17.19 -30.10
CA ALA A 62 -5.95 16.58 -29.91
C ALA A 62 -6.03 15.05 -29.91
N THR A 63 -5.41 14.41 -30.89
CA THR A 63 -5.34 12.95 -31.00
C THR A 63 -4.70 12.36 -29.74
N GLU A 64 -5.36 11.36 -29.17
CA GLU A 64 -4.88 10.57 -28.02
C GLU A 64 -4.50 11.40 -26.79
N THR A 65 -5.06 12.60 -26.65
CA THR A 65 -4.80 13.47 -25.51
C THR A 65 -6.01 13.49 -24.60
N TYR A 66 -5.77 13.24 -23.31
CA TYR A 66 -6.80 13.12 -22.29
C TYR A 66 -6.55 14.12 -21.17
N PHE A 67 -7.60 14.47 -20.43
CA PHE A 67 -7.52 15.36 -19.28
C PHE A 67 -8.18 14.76 -18.05
N LEU A 68 -7.70 15.20 -16.88
CA LEU A 68 -8.26 14.93 -15.57
C LEU A 68 -8.26 16.24 -14.78
N ILE A 69 -9.44 16.65 -14.29
CA ILE A 69 -9.64 17.84 -13.47
C ILE A 69 -10.02 17.40 -12.07
N THR A 70 -9.20 17.76 -11.09
CA THR A 70 -9.41 17.45 -9.68
C THR A 70 -9.34 18.71 -8.82
N ALA A 71 -9.78 18.61 -7.57
CA ALA A 71 -9.59 19.64 -6.57
C ALA A 71 -8.10 19.88 -6.33
N PHE A 72 -7.69 21.13 -6.48
CA PHE A 72 -6.37 21.55 -6.06
C PHE A 72 -6.25 21.44 -4.54
N ARG A 73 -5.13 20.87 -4.07
CA ARG A 73 -4.83 20.67 -2.65
C ARG A 73 -3.48 21.31 -2.35
N ASP A 74 -3.47 22.31 -1.48
CA ASP A 74 -2.22 22.91 -1.00
C ASP A 74 -1.47 21.93 -0.11
N VAL A 75 -0.22 21.64 -0.44
CA VAL A 75 0.64 20.74 0.34
C VAL A 75 1.39 21.55 1.39
N CYS A 76 1.15 21.28 2.66
CA CYS A 76 1.93 21.85 3.76
C CYS A 76 3.21 21.04 4.02
N LYS A 77 3.09 19.70 4.05
CA LYS A 77 4.19 18.77 4.34
C LYS A 77 4.04 17.49 3.53
N GLN A 78 5.17 16.94 3.11
CA GLN A 78 5.23 15.67 2.39
C GLN A 78 6.48 14.87 2.81
N PRO A 79 6.36 13.60 3.25
CA PRO A 79 5.13 12.80 3.39
C PRO A 79 4.19 13.28 4.51
N ALA A 80 2.98 12.74 4.51
CA ALA A 80 2.00 12.93 5.58
C ALA A 80 2.52 12.44 6.95
N ASP A 81 1.94 12.95 8.04
CA ASP A 81 2.26 12.49 9.39
C ASP A 81 1.94 10.98 9.58
N PRO A 82 2.82 10.19 10.20
CA PRO A 82 2.60 8.75 10.40
C PRO A 82 1.30 8.38 11.11
N LEU A 83 0.84 9.16 12.10
CA LEU A 83 -0.39 8.86 12.83
C LEU A 83 -1.61 9.08 11.94
N LYS A 84 -1.66 10.23 11.25
CA LYS A 84 -2.78 10.61 10.39
C LYS A 84 -2.89 9.70 9.17
N LEU A 85 -1.77 9.42 8.50
CA LEU A 85 -1.73 8.48 7.38
C LEU A 85 -2.19 7.10 7.81
N ALA A 86 -1.62 6.57 8.89
CA ALA A 86 -1.96 5.24 9.38
C ALA A 86 -3.44 5.11 9.69
N ALA A 87 -4.01 6.09 10.41
CA ALA A 87 -5.42 6.09 10.77
C ALA A 87 -6.34 6.12 9.53
N GLY A 88 -6.09 7.03 8.58
CA GLY A 88 -6.90 7.15 7.38
C GLY A 88 -6.77 5.95 6.43
N LEU A 89 -5.56 5.42 6.24
CA LEU A 89 -5.31 4.29 5.36
C LEU A 89 -5.88 2.98 5.94
N ALA A 90 -5.65 2.72 7.23
CA ALA A 90 -6.19 1.56 7.93
C ALA A 90 -7.71 1.54 7.92
N ASP A 91 -8.34 2.71 8.09
CA ASP A 91 -9.78 2.81 8.01
C ASP A 91 -10.31 2.55 6.59
N MET A 92 -9.69 3.12 5.55
CA MET A 92 -10.06 2.83 4.14
C MET A 92 -10.02 1.33 3.87
N HIS A 93 -8.96 0.65 4.32
CA HIS A 93 -8.83 -0.80 4.21
C HIS A 93 -9.93 -1.55 4.99
N GLN A 94 -10.32 -1.07 6.17
CA GLN A 94 -11.36 -1.70 7.00
C GLN A 94 -12.79 -1.48 6.49
N ARG A 95 -13.11 -0.30 5.94
CA ARG A 95 -14.47 0.06 5.51
C ARG A 95 -14.78 -0.28 4.07
N SER A 96 -13.77 -0.36 3.20
CA SER A 96 -13.98 -0.74 1.81
C SER A 96 -14.59 -2.13 1.69
N ILE A 97 -15.50 -2.30 0.73
CA ILE A 97 -16.17 -3.57 0.43
C ILE A 97 -15.94 -3.84 -1.04
N SER A 98 -15.34 -4.99 -1.37
CA SER A 98 -15.24 -5.44 -2.76
C SER A 98 -16.65 -5.67 -3.32
N PRO A 99 -17.00 -5.11 -4.49
CA PRO A 99 -18.33 -5.25 -5.07
C PRO A 99 -18.69 -6.69 -5.41
N THR A 100 -17.69 -7.57 -5.53
CA THR A 100 -17.85 -9.00 -5.82
C THR A 100 -17.49 -9.89 -4.63
N GLY A 101 -16.99 -9.31 -3.53
CA GLY A 101 -16.35 -10.06 -2.45
C GLY A 101 -15.02 -10.74 -2.83
N LYS A 102 -14.48 -10.48 -4.04
CA LYS A 102 -13.26 -11.07 -4.58
C LYS A 102 -12.14 -10.05 -4.72
N PHE A 103 -10.92 -10.52 -4.95
CA PHE A 103 -9.77 -9.68 -5.28
C PHE A 103 -9.78 -9.29 -6.76
N GLY A 104 -9.35 -8.07 -7.04
CA GLY A 104 -9.15 -7.52 -8.37
C GLY A 104 -9.93 -6.23 -8.59
N PHE A 105 -10.22 -5.94 -9.85
CA PHE A 105 -10.89 -4.71 -10.25
C PHE A 105 -11.63 -4.89 -11.58
N HIS A 106 -12.52 -3.95 -11.86
CA HIS A 106 -13.40 -4.01 -13.02
C HIS A 106 -12.73 -3.58 -14.34
N PHE A 107 -11.51 -3.05 -14.27
CA PHE A 107 -10.63 -2.75 -15.40
C PHE A 107 -9.18 -2.73 -14.92
N SER A 108 -8.21 -2.69 -15.85
CA SER A 108 -6.80 -2.55 -15.51
C SER A 108 -6.48 -1.14 -15.06
N THR A 109 -5.95 -0.98 -13.84
CA THR A 109 -5.29 0.27 -13.43
C THR A 109 -3.90 0.39 -14.01
N CYS A 110 -3.28 1.56 -13.89
CA CYS A 110 -1.90 1.74 -14.32
C CYS A 110 -1.03 2.27 -13.20
N HIS A 111 0.15 1.68 -13.04
CA HIS A 111 1.24 2.25 -12.28
C HIS A 111 2.16 2.99 -13.27
N ALA A 112 2.06 4.32 -13.26
CA ALA A 112 2.64 5.17 -14.30
C ALA A 112 2.20 4.70 -15.71
N LYS A 113 3.14 4.24 -16.54
CA LYS A 113 2.87 3.75 -17.90
C LYS A 113 2.57 2.25 -17.98
N ILE A 114 2.60 1.53 -16.86
CA ILE A 114 2.47 0.08 -16.85
C ILE A 114 1.07 -0.29 -16.38
N ALA A 115 0.28 -0.89 -17.27
CA ALA A 115 -1.01 -1.47 -16.90
C ALA A 115 -0.83 -2.59 -15.86
N GLN A 116 -1.77 -2.70 -14.94
CA GLN A 116 -1.80 -3.74 -13.92
C GLN A 116 -2.75 -4.85 -14.38
N ALA A 117 -2.29 -6.10 -14.39
CA ALA A 117 -3.08 -7.27 -14.77
C ALA A 117 -4.03 -7.71 -13.64
N ILE A 118 -4.89 -6.79 -13.20
CA ILE A 118 -5.82 -6.92 -12.08
C ILE A 118 -7.30 -6.82 -12.49
N ASP A 119 -7.55 -6.73 -13.80
CA ASP A 119 -8.84 -6.61 -14.50
C ASP A 119 -9.68 -7.90 -14.48
N THR A 120 -9.77 -8.52 -13.31
CA THR A 120 -10.45 -9.79 -13.09
C THR A 120 -10.99 -9.84 -11.67
N TRP A 121 -11.76 -10.88 -11.36
CA TRP A 121 -12.26 -11.14 -10.01
C TRP A 121 -11.92 -12.56 -9.58
N VAL A 122 -10.97 -12.70 -8.66
CA VAL A 122 -10.48 -14.00 -8.19
C VAL A 122 -10.57 -14.11 -6.67
N GLU A 123 -10.83 -15.33 -6.18
CA GLU A 123 -10.99 -15.59 -4.75
C GLU A 123 -9.66 -15.67 -4.00
N SER A 124 -8.58 -16.06 -4.70
CA SER A 124 -7.25 -16.17 -4.11
C SER A 124 -6.41 -14.93 -4.37
N TRP A 125 -5.91 -14.33 -3.29
CA TRP A 125 -4.90 -13.28 -3.33
C TRP A 125 -3.62 -13.75 -4.01
N CYS A 126 -3.20 -14.99 -3.75
CA CYS A 126 -2.05 -15.61 -4.41
C CYS A 126 -2.21 -15.62 -5.93
N THR A 127 -3.41 -15.93 -6.44
CA THR A 127 -3.69 -15.92 -7.88
C THR A 127 -3.59 -14.51 -8.46
N LEU A 128 -4.22 -13.51 -7.84
CA LEU A 128 -4.17 -12.14 -8.36
C LEU A 128 -2.75 -11.57 -8.34
N TYR A 129 -2.05 -11.72 -7.21
CA TYR A 129 -0.68 -11.24 -7.04
C TYR A 129 0.27 -11.92 -8.04
N GLY A 130 0.16 -13.25 -8.19
CA GLY A 130 0.95 -14.02 -9.14
C GLY A 130 0.72 -13.57 -10.59
N ARG A 131 -0.55 -13.43 -11.01
CA ARG A 131 -0.92 -12.89 -12.33
C ARG A 131 -0.32 -11.51 -12.57
N HIS A 132 -0.43 -10.61 -11.59
CA HIS A 132 0.11 -9.25 -11.74
C HIS A 132 1.63 -9.23 -11.85
N LEU A 133 2.32 -10.00 -11.01
CA LEU A 133 3.79 -10.09 -11.03
C LEU A 133 4.30 -10.75 -12.31
N GLU A 134 3.65 -11.82 -12.77
CA GLU A 134 3.97 -12.49 -14.04
C GLU A 134 3.86 -11.52 -15.21
N TYR A 135 2.78 -10.73 -15.27
CA TYR A 135 2.64 -9.70 -16.30
C TYR A 135 3.79 -8.69 -16.29
N VAL A 136 4.20 -8.20 -15.12
CA VAL A 136 5.34 -7.27 -15.01
C VAL A 136 6.65 -7.94 -15.46
N ILE A 137 6.86 -9.21 -15.12
CA ILE A 137 8.01 -9.99 -15.56
C ILE A 137 8.03 -10.12 -17.09
N GLU A 138 6.91 -10.46 -17.72
CA GLU A 138 6.83 -10.61 -19.18
C GLU A 138 7.13 -9.31 -19.93
N LEU A 139 6.79 -8.15 -19.37
CA LEU A 139 7.20 -6.84 -19.92
C LEU A 139 8.71 -6.60 -19.84
N VAL A 140 9.37 -7.17 -18.83
CA VAL A 140 10.80 -6.95 -18.56
C VAL A 140 11.69 -7.95 -19.30
N LYS A 141 11.25 -9.21 -19.47
CA LYS A 141 11.99 -10.27 -20.18
C LYS A 141 12.60 -9.87 -21.54
N PRO A 142 11.89 -9.19 -22.46
CA PRO A 142 12.51 -8.80 -23.74
C PRO A 142 13.62 -7.74 -23.59
N ILE A 143 13.62 -7.00 -22.48
CA ILE A 143 14.61 -5.97 -22.14
C ILE A 143 15.80 -6.61 -21.42
N LEU A 144 15.53 -7.39 -20.37
CA LEU A 144 16.54 -8.12 -19.59
C LEU A 144 16.72 -9.52 -20.15
N LYS A 145 17.58 -9.65 -21.17
CA LYS A 145 17.92 -10.94 -21.81
C LYS A 145 18.94 -11.75 -20.99
N TRP A 146 18.71 -11.89 -19.69
CA TRP A 146 19.60 -12.59 -18.77
C TRP A 146 19.02 -13.96 -18.42
N PRO A 147 19.66 -15.09 -18.76
CA PRO A 147 19.16 -16.42 -18.44
C PRO A 147 18.88 -16.62 -16.94
N GLU A 148 19.69 -16.01 -16.08
CA GLU A 148 19.51 -16.04 -14.63
C GLU A 148 18.24 -15.31 -14.18
N PHE A 149 17.86 -14.23 -14.87
CA PHE A 149 16.62 -13.51 -14.59
C PHE A 149 15.40 -14.41 -14.87
N ASP A 150 15.40 -15.16 -15.97
CA ASP A 150 14.32 -16.09 -16.30
C ASP A 150 14.16 -17.17 -15.23
N VAL A 151 15.28 -17.76 -14.77
CA VAL A 151 15.27 -18.76 -13.70
C VAL A 151 14.72 -18.18 -12.39
N VAL A 152 15.16 -16.98 -12.00
CA VAL A 152 14.70 -16.32 -10.77
C VAL A 152 13.21 -15.96 -10.87
N CYS A 153 12.75 -15.47 -12.02
CA CYS A 153 11.34 -15.17 -12.27
C CYS A 153 10.47 -16.43 -12.14
N ASP A 154 10.88 -17.52 -12.78
CA ASP A 154 10.19 -18.81 -12.72
C ASP A 154 10.12 -19.36 -11.29
N LEU A 155 11.23 -19.32 -10.55
CA LEU A 155 11.26 -19.73 -9.14
C LEU A 155 10.38 -18.84 -8.26
N THR A 156 10.39 -17.53 -8.52
CA THR A 156 9.60 -16.56 -7.77
C THR A 156 8.10 -16.84 -7.95
N LEU A 157 7.65 -16.98 -9.19
CA LEU A 157 6.24 -17.22 -9.52
C LEU A 157 5.77 -18.62 -9.11
N LYS A 158 6.57 -19.66 -9.37
CA LYS A 158 6.15 -21.06 -9.16
C LYS A 158 6.38 -21.56 -7.73
N LYS A 159 7.26 -20.92 -6.96
CA LYS A 159 7.65 -21.38 -5.61
C LYS A 159 7.44 -20.31 -4.56
N VAL A 160 8.06 -19.14 -4.69
CA VAL A 160 8.07 -18.12 -3.63
C VAL A 160 6.67 -17.55 -3.39
N VAL A 161 6.00 -17.09 -4.43
CA VAL A 161 4.65 -16.50 -4.34
C VAL A 161 3.64 -17.48 -3.72
N PRO A 162 3.48 -18.72 -4.21
CA PRO A 162 2.61 -19.71 -3.58
C PRO A 162 2.99 -20.02 -2.14
N ARG A 163 4.29 -20.16 -1.84
CA ARG A 163 4.78 -20.52 -0.50
C ARG A 163 4.46 -19.46 0.55
N LEU A 164 4.46 -18.19 0.16
CA LEU A 164 4.19 -17.06 1.06
C LEU A 164 2.70 -16.71 1.13
N LEU A 165 1.98 -16.77 0.01
CA LEU A 165 0.62 -16.23 -0.08
C LEU A 165 -0.49 -17.27 0.11
N LEU A 166 -0.30 -18.54 -0.31
CA LEU A 166 -1.33 -19.57 -0.09
C LEU A 166 -1.64 -19.81 1.40
N PRO A 167 -0.65 -19.84 2.33
CA PRO A 167 -0.93 -20.01 3.75
C PRO A 167 -1.88 -18.95 4.31
N LEU A 168 -1.91 -17.74 3.73
CA LEU A 168 -2.76 -16.65 4.22
C LEU A 168 -4.27 -16.96 4.07
N GLN A 169 -4.63 -17.88 3.17
CA GLN A 169 -6.02 -18.32 2.93
C GLN A 169 -6.21 -19.84 3.14
N ALA A 170 -5.23 -20.51 3.77
CA ALA A 170 -5.30 -21.94 4.08
C ALA A 170 -5.99 -22.19 5.43
N ASP A 171 -6.38 -23.44 5.73
CA ASP A 171 -6.89 -23.84 7.05
C ASP A 171 -8.09 -23.02 7.55
N GLY A 172 -9.00 -22.64 6.64
CA GLY A 172 -10.18 -21.84 6.94
C GLY A 172 -9.91 -20.35 7.13
N ARG A 173 -8.66 -19.90 6.97
CA ARG A 173 -8.29 -18.47 6.99
C ARG A 173 -8.91 -17.76 5.80
N THR A 174 -9.42 -16.55 6.04
CA THR A 174 -10.00 -15.70 4.99
C THR A 174 -9.32 -14.35 5.01
N LEU A 175 -8.78 -13.95 3.86
CA LEU A 175 -8.33 -12.58 3.63
C LEU A 175 -9.50 -11.75 3.11
N LYS A 176 -9.65 -10.55 3.67
CA LYS A 176 -10.61 -9.56 3.16
C LYS A 176 -10.01 -8.84 1.94
N PRO A 177 -10.65 -8.86 0.76
CA PRO A 177 -10.31 -7.93 -0.31
C PRO A 177 -10.72 -6.52 0.08
N CYS A 178 -9.75 -5.66 0.35
CA CYS A 178 -9.98 -4.25 0.65
C CYS A 178 -9.49 -3.37 -0.50
N LEU A 179 -10.12 -2.21 -0.66
CA LEU A 179 -9.66 -1.21 -1.61
C LEU A 179 -8.27 -0.73 -1.17
N LEU A 180 -7.30 -0.78 -2.08
CA LEU A 180 -5.93 -0.31 -1.86
C LEU A 180 -5.72 1.04 -2.53
N HIS A 181 -4.75 1.82 -2.05
CA HIS A 181 -4.17 2.93 -2.80
C HIS A 181 -3.39 2.43 -4.02
N GLY A 182 -2.66 1.31 -3.88
CA GLY A 182 -1.90 0.63 -4.94
C GLY A 182 -0.55 1.26 -5.28
N ASN A 183 -0.32 2.52 -4.90
CA ASN A 183 0.95 3.24 -5.07
C ASN A 183 1.34 4.07 -3.82
N CYS A 184 1.29 3.48 -2.62
CA CYS A 184 1.40 4.23 -1.36
C CYS A 184 2.88 4.46 -0.95
N TRP A 185 3.51 5.50 -1.48
CA TRP A 185 4.89 5.90 -1.17
C TRP A 185 5.00 7.40 -0.82
N ASP A 186 6.18 7.89 -0.40
CA ASP A 186 6.35 9.28 0.08
C ASP A 186 6.02 10.35 -0.96
N GLY A 187 6.08 10.03 -2.26
CA GLY A 187 5.71 10.92 -3.35
C GLY A 187 4.20 11.14 -3.50
N ASN A 188 3.37 10.26 -2.93
CA ASN A 188 1.92 10.20 -3.20
C ASN A 188 1.06 10.43 -1.95
N ILE A 189 1.68 10.89 -0.87
CA ILE A 189 1.01 11.19 0.39
C ILE A 189 1.45 12.56 0.91
N ALA A 190 0.52 13.34 1.44
CA ALA A 190 0.83 14.69 1.93
C ALA A 190 -0.13 15.14 3.05
N VAL A 191 0.24 16.23 3.71
CA VAL A 191 -0.63 16.98 4.62
C VAL A 191 -1.26 18.14 3.86
N ASP A 192 -2.59 18.18 3.84
CA ASP A 192 -3.36 19.28 3.26
C ASP A 192 -3.21 20.53 4.15
N ALA A 193 -2.79 21.65 3.56
CA ALA A 193 -2.45 22.86 4.30
C ALA A 193 -3.67 23.54 4.95
N LYS A 194 -4.87 23.28 4.43
CA LYS A 194 -6.11 23.90 4.93
C LYS A 194 -6.69 23.13 6.11
N THR A 195 -6.65 21.81 6.05
CA THR A 195 -7.26 20.90 7.05
C THR A 195 -6.24 20.39 8.05
N GLY A 196 -4.96 20.36 7.69
CA GLY A 196 -3.92 19.69 8.44
C GLY A 196 -4.02 18.15 8.39
N GLU A 197 -4.93 17.60 7.59
CA GLU A 197 -5.17 16.16 7.49
C GLU A 197 -4.31 15.49 6.43
N ALA A 198 -4.11 14.18 6.59
CA ALA A 198 -3.42 13.37 5.59
C ALA A 198 -4.33 13.14 4.37
N PHE A 199 -3.78 13.35 3.18
CA PHE A 199 -4.42 12.99 1.93
C PHE A 199 -3.47 12.23 1.01
N VAL A 200 -4.04 11.46 0.10
CA VAL A 200 -3.34 10.62 -0.88
C VAL A 200 -3.80 10.94 -2.30
N PHE A 201 -2.93 10.69 -3.27
CA PHE A 201 -3.14 11.04 -4.68
C PHE A 201 -2.29 10.13 -5.58
N ASP A 202 -2.56 10.15 -6.88
CA ASP A 202 -1.87 9.30 -7.87
C ASP A 202 -1.99 7.79 -7.49
N THR A 203 -3.25 7.37 -7.46
CA THR A 203 -3.72 6.06 -7.03
C THR A 203 -3.69 5.04 -8.17
N CYS A 204 -3.39 3.80 -7.81
CA CYS A 204 -3.35 2.65 -8.71
C CYS A 204 -4.21 1.52 -8.11
N SER A 205 -5.46 1.85 -7.76
CA SER A 205 -6.26 1.05 -6.84
C SER A 205 -6.88 -0.20 -7.44
N PHE A 206 -7.00 -1.19 -6.58
CA PHE A 206 -7.77 -2.41 -6.83
C PHE A 206 -8.14 -3.01 -5.47
N TYR A 207 -8.98 -4.04 -5.46
CA TYR A 207 -9.26 -4.79 -4.24
C TYR A 207 -8.20 -5.86 -4.03
N GLY A 208 -7.37 -5.70 -3.00
CA GLY A 208 -6.24 -6.56 -2.69
C GLY A 208 -6.11 -6.86 -1.20
N HIS A 209 -4.99 -7.48 -0.82
CA HIS A 209 -4.61 -7.62 0.58
C HIS A 209 -4.04 -6.29 1.12
N ASN A 210 -4.52 -5.81 2.27
CA ASN A 210 -4.19 -4.49 2.84
C ASN A 210 -2.68 -4.23 2.99
N GLU A 211 -1.87 -5.27 3.22
CA GLU A 211 -0.43 -5.13 3.38
C GLU A 211 0.30 -4.73 2.09
N TYR A 212 -0.34 -4.86 0.94
CA TYR A 212 0.22 -4.42 -0.35
C TYR A 212 0.64 -2.94 -0.31
N ASP A 213 -0.19 -2.07 0.26
CA ASP A 213 0.11 -0.63 0.36
C ASP A 213 1.27 -0.32 1.31
N THR A 214 1.51 -1.17 2.30
CA THR A 214 2.65 -1.02 3.21
C THR A 214 3.96 -1.58 2.63
N GLY A 215 3.89 -2.26 1.47
CA GLY A 215 5.05 -2.87 0.83
C GLY A 215 6.15 -1.87 0.50
N ASN A 216 5.79 -0.71 -0.06
CA ASN A 216 6.74 0.36 -0.36
C ASN A 216 7.42 0.94 0.90
N TRP A 217 6.78 0.83 2.06
CA TRP A 217 7.34 1.33 3.31
C TRP A 217 8.49 0.44 3.80
N ARG A 218 8.69 -0.75 3.23
CA ARG A 218 9.80 -1.64 3.62
C ARG A 218 11.13 -1.27 2.96
N ALA A 219 11.12 -0.53 1.85
CA ALA A 219 12.35 -0.21 1.14
C ALA A 219 13.07 1.02 1.78
N PRO A 220 14.35 0.91 2.17
CA PRO A 220 15.07 1.99 2.88
C PRO A 220 15.15 3.32 2.11
N ARG A 221 15.02 3.28 0.78
CA ARG A 221 15.01 4.49 -0.07
C ARG A 221 13.81 5.40 0.15
N HIS A 222 12.73 4.91 0.75
CA HIS A 222 11.50 5.69 0.97
C HIS A 222 11.47 6.25 2.39
N ARG A 223 11.04 7.52 2.54
CA ARG A 223 10.89 8.15 3.87
C ARG A 223 9.86 7.44 4.76
N LEU A 224 8.92 6.69 4.18
CA LEU A 224 7.94 5.88 4.91
C LEU A 224 8.55 4.64 5.57
N SER A 225 9.83 4.33 5.30
CA SER A 225 10.56 3.24 5.98
C SER A 225 10.89 3.50 7.44
N SER A 226 10.66 4.72 7.92
CA SER A 226 10.62 4.95 9.36
C SER A 226 9.61 4.02 10.04
N LYS A 227 10.08 3.30 11.08
CA LYS A 227 9.26 2.39 11.88
C LYS A 227 7.98 3.04 12.43
N ALA A 228 7.92 4.38 12.50
CA ALA A 228 6.72 5.10 12.91
C ALA A 228 5.49 4.79 12.03
N TYR A 229 5.64 4.70 10.71
CA TYR A 229 4.50 4.47 9.80
C TYR A 229 3.88 3.09 10.02
N ILE A 230 4.70 2.03 9.92
CA ILE A 230 4.21 0.67 10.08
C ILE A 230 3.71 0.41 11.50
N ARG A 231 4.36 0.96 12.54
CA ARG A 231 3.86 0.82 13.93
C ARG A 231 2.50 1.45 14.13
N ASN A 232 2.27 2.64 13.58
CA ASN A 232 0.97 3.29 13.71
C ASN A 232 -0.10 2.59 12.86
N TYR A 233 0.24 2.09 11.66
CA TYR A 233 -0.70 1.29 10.88
C TYR A 233 -1.11 0.02 11.62
N LYS A 234 -0.15 -0.72 12.20
CA LYS A 234 -0.41 -1.92 13.01
C LYS A 234 -1.35 -1.69 14.20
N ARG A 235 -1.28 -0.50 14.82
CA ARG A 235 -2.18 -0.12 15.93
C ARG A 235 -3.63 0.06 15.46
N CYS A 236 -3.84 0.41 14.20
CA CYS A 236 -5.17 0.63 13.62
C CYS A 236 -5.72 -0.60 12.88
N PHE A 237 -4.84 -1.37 12.24
CA PHE A 237 -5.15 -2.60 11.51
C PHE A 237 -3.99 -3.59 11.71
N PRO A 238 -4.18 -4.64 12.54
CA PRO A 238 -3.17 -5.67 12.74
C PRO A 238 -2.73 -6.31 11.42
N LEU A 239 -1.42 -6.55 11.25
CA LEU A 239 -0.93 -7.31 10.10
C LEU A 239 -1.48 -8.73 10.14
N PHE A 240 -1.78 -9.28 8.97
CA PHE A 240 -2.21 -10.65 8.83
C PHE A 240 -0.96 -11.54 8.74
N CYS A 241 -0.42 -11.91 9.89
CA CYS A 241 0.69 -12.86 10.00
C CYS A 241 0.39 -13.88 11.10
N PRO A 242 -0.24 -15.01 10.75
CA PRO A 242 -0.44 -16.13 11.68
C PRO A 242 0.88 -16.65 12.26
N ASP A 243 0.88 -17.12 13.52
CA ASP A 243 2.10 -17.54 14.23
C ASP A 243 2.86 -18.67 13.53
N ASP A 244 2.14 -19.61 12.91
CA ASP A 244 2.71 -20.68 12.08
C ASP A 244 3.48 -20.11 10.89
N LEU A 245 2.91 -19.12 10.21
CA LEU A 245 3.58 -18.45 9.10
C LEU A 245 4.77 -17.61 9.58
N LYS A 246 4.64 -16.90 10.71
CA LYS A 246 5.74 -16.15 11.33
C LYS A 246 6.93 -17.08 11.61
N ALA A 247 6.67 -18.25 12.21
CA ALA A 247 7.70 -19.23 12.50
C ALA A 247 8.36 -19.78 11.22
N GLU A 248 7.60 -20.06 10.17
CA GLU A 248 8.13 -20.52 8.89
C GLU A 248 8.98 -19.44 8.18
N MET A 249 8.54 -18.18 8.22
CA MET A 249 9.32 -17.05 7.69
C MET A 249 10.63 -16.88 8.46
N THR A 250 10.62 -16.99 9.79
CA THR A 250 11.84 -16.95 10.61
C THR A 250 12.80 -18.10 10.30
N LYS A 251 12.30 -19.31 10.02
CA LYS A 251 13.14 -20.42 9.58
C LYS A 251 13.79 -20.14 8.23
N LEU A 252 13.02 -19.61 7.28
CA LEU A 252 13.51 -19.24 5.96
C LEU A 252 14.60 -18.17 6.04
N SER A 253 14.40 -17.11 6.81
CA SER A 253 15.39 -16.04 6.93
C SER A 253 16.66 -16.48 7.67
N ARG A 254 16.56 -17.36 8.67
CA ARG A 254 17.74 -17.94 9.32
C ARG A 254 18.51 -18.89 8.40
N SER A 255 17.83 -19.58 7.47
CA SER A 255 18.49 -20.46 6.51
C SER A 255 19.29 -19.71 5.45
N THR A 256 18.90 -18.47 5.11
CA THR A 256 19.61 -17.61 4.14
C THR A 256 20.74 -16.79 4.76
N VAL A 257 20.73 -16.54 6.09
CA VAL A 257 21.83 -15.85 6.79
C VAL A 257 23.07 -16.75 6.94
N SER A 258 22.93 -18.07 6.76
CA SER A 258 24.03 -19.02 6.98
C SER A 258 25.09 -19.11 5.87
N THR A 259 25.03 -18.34 4.77
CA THR A 259 26.11 -18.41 3.77
C THR A 259 26.79 -17.10 3.36
N ASP A 260 26.16 -15.91 3.30
CA ASP A 260 26.87 -14.76 2.67
C ASP A 260 26.53 -13.34 3.19
N ALA A 261 25.70 -13.18 4.23
CA ALA A 261 25.18 -11.86 4.61
C ALA A 261 26.14 -11.00 5.46
N GLU A 262 27.09 -11.59 6.17
CA GLU A 262 27.99 -10.84 7.08
C GLU A 262 28.97 -9.91 6.34
N ASN A 263 29.15 -10.06 5.03
CA ASN A 263 30.11 -9.26 4.26
C ASN A 263 29.53 -8.04 3.53
N ASN A 264 28.20 -7.89 3.44
CA ASN A 264 27.57 -6.91 2.53
C ASN A 264 26.63 -5.87 3.17
N GLY A 265 26.54 -5.79 4.50
CA GLY A 265 25.83 -4.69 5.18
C GLY A 265 24.31 -4.62 4.94
N TRP A 266 23.68 -5.73 4.54
CA TRP A 266 22.21 -5.82 4.45
C TRP A 266 21.63 -6.26 5.79
N MET A 267 20.68 -5.48 6.30
CA MET A 267 20.02 -5.71 7.59
C MET A 267 19.23 -7.03 7.58
N THR A 268 19.47 -7.87 8.59
CA THR A 268 18.81 -9.20 8.72
C THR A 268 17.56 -9.11 9.60
N ASP A 269 16.69 -10.12 9.50
CA ASP A 269 15.44 -10.24 10.27
C ASP A 269 15.62 -10.31 11.81
N GLN A 270 16.85 -10.32 12.33
CA GLN A 270 17.10 -10.30 13.78
C GLN A 270 16.77 -8.95 14.44
N ASP A 271 16.61 -7.87 13.67
CA ASP A 271 16.16 -6.56 14.19
C ASP A 271 14.64 -6.46 14.41
N TYR A 272 13.92 -7.60 14.33
CA TYR A 272 12.46 -7.70 14.27
C TYR A 272 11.77 -8.49 15.41
N ASP A 273 12.47 -8.98 16.45
CA ASP A 273 11.82 -9.62 17.61
C ASP A 273 12.25 -9.02 18.97
N ASP A 274 11.27 -8.86 19.86
CA ASP A 274 11.23 -7.98 21.04
C ASP A 274 12.18 -8.32 22.21
N THR A 275 12.68 -7.28 22.89
CA THR A 275 12.82 -7.29 24.35
C THR A 275 12.08 -6.10 24.95
N VAL A 276 10.92 -6.40 25.55
CA VAL A 276 10.36 -5.61 26.65
C VAL A 276 11.26 -5.86 27.85
N ALA A 277 12.02 -4.86 28.28
CA ALA A 277 12.63 -4.83 29.60
C ALA A 277 12.79 -3.39 30.09
N GLY A 278 12.18 -3.10 31.23
CA GLY A 278 12.59 -1.99 32.10
C GLY A 278 11.91 -0.66 31.83
N ALA A 279 10.77 -0.45 32.49
CA ALA A 279 10.46 0.89 32.98
C ALA A 279 11.60 1.34 33.91
N SER A 280 12.14 2.52 33.65
CA SER A 280 12.71 3.37 34.68
C SER A 280 12.04 4.73 34.52
N GLU A 281 11.17 5.05 35.47
CA GLU A 281 10.77 6.42 35.73
C GLU A 281 12.03 7.24 36.01
N SER A 282 12.19 8.35 35.30
CA SER A 282 13.06 9.44 35.74
C SER A 282 12.19 10.67 35.85
N GLU A 283 11.80 10.97 37.09
CA GLU A 283 11.42 12.32 37.53
C GLU A 283 12.62 13.25 37.30
N GLU A 284 12.39 14.41 36.70
CA GLU A 284 13.24 15.62 36.69
C GLU A 284 12.54 16.63 35.76
N GLU A 285 12.30 17.91 36.06
CA GLU A 285 12.28 18.76 37.25
C GLU A 285 11.46 19.99 36.78
N GLU A 286 10.54 20.52 37.59
CA GLU A 286 9.85 21.79 37.27
C GLU A 286 10.85 22.94 37.35
N GLU A 287 11.09 23.63 36.24
CA GLU A 287 11.82 24.89 36.24
C GLU A 287 10.82 26.05 36.43
N GLU A 288 10.76 26.58 37.66
CA GLU A 288 10.06 27.82 37.99
C GLU A 288 10.66 29.01 37.21
N LEU A 289 9.83 29.74 36.47
CA LEU A 289 10.19 31.05 35.93
C LEU A 289 9.85 32.14 36.97
N PRO A 290 10.79 33.02 37.35
CA PRO A 290 10.51 34.12 38.25
C PRO A 290 9.67 35.23 37.56
N LEU A 291 8.84 35.86 38.39
CA LEU A 291 7.82 36.90 38.12
C LEU A 291 8.15 37.95 37.04
#